data_AF-A0A959SD96-F1
#
_entry.id   AF-A0A959SD96-F1
#
_cell.length_a   1.000
_cell.length_b   1.000
_cell.length_c   1.000
_cell.angle_alpha   90.00
_cell.angle_beta   90.00
_cell.angle_gamma   90.00
#
_symmetry.space_group_name_H-M   'P 1'
#
loop_
_entity.id
_entity.type
_entity.pdbx_description
1 polymer ?
#
loop_
_entity_poly.entity_id
_entity_poly.type
_entity_poly.pdbx_seq_one_letter_code
_entity_poly.pdbx_strand_id
1 'polypeptide(L)'
;MPGLVMGCAMLTCSGCGNADEGPDRPLARAYEQVLSWDDLRQVIPPDASGADSAAMAGQYIEMWLRQQAILHMAEQNQVAGSLDLEAQLEDYRRSLVIFGYEQALVDQKLDTAVTPADVEAYYTDHQPNFELKEAVLRMRWFKVNEPDKRTLRKMTDRFLHGDVDELHELELWLARNGVTIVDHGSSWYPVTTAQAEMELPAVQQGVDLSRQGKQVVTSDNGAWFIDVVEFRAQNSISPLDMVRSDIRAILLNQRKLQLIEDMRASVYAQAIENKDVERFVP
;
A
#
# COMPACT_ATOMS: atom_id res chain seq x y z
N MET A 1 76.11 -5.43 -62.38
CA MET A 1 76.57 -6.15 -61.17
C MET A 1 75.35 -6.57 -60.38
N PRO A 2 75.29 -7.84 -59.92
CA PRO A 2 74.12 -8.44 -59.28
C PRO A 2 74.09 -8.24 -57.75
N GLY A 3 72.87 -8.30 -57.20
CA GLY A 3 72.44 -8.98 -55.96
C GLY A 3 73.15 -8.76 -54.62
N LEU A 4 72.36 -8.48 -53.56
CA LEU A 4 72.15 -9.45 -52.47
C LEU A 4 70.98 -9.04 -51.55
N VAL A 5 70.16 -10.04 -51.25
CA VAL A 5 69.08 -10.13 -50.26
C VAL A 5 69.62 -10.18 -48.84
N MET A 6 68.94 -9.57 -47.85
CA MET A 6 68.77 -10.01 -46.44
C MET A 6 68.20 -8.79 -45.68
N GLY A 7 67.20 -8.82 -44.81
CA GLY A 7 66.50 -9.88 -44.13
C GLY A 7 65.59 -9.20 -43.11
N CYS A 8 64.37 -9.72 -42.99
CA CYS A 8 63.32 -9.31 -42.09
C CYS A 8 63.78 -9.44 -40.61
N ALA A 9 63.48 -8.45 -39.78
CA ALA A 9 63.46 -8.60 -38.32
C ALA A 9 62.21 -7.90 -37.78
N MET A 10 61.12 -8.66 -37.72
CA MET A 10 59.99 -8.37 -36.85
C MET A 10 60.47 -8.41 -35.41
N LEU A 11 60.39 -7.29 -34.69
CA LEU A 11 60.39 -7.30 -33.23
C LEU A 11 58.93 -7.22 -32.77
N THR A 12 58.44 -8.41 -32.46
CA THR A 12 57.15 -8.72 -31.88
C THR A 12 56.91 -7.98 -30.56
N CYS A 13 55.73 -7.38 -30.46
CA CYS A 13 55.10 -7.05 -29.20
C CYS A 13 54.98 -8.32 -28.34
N SER A 14 55.42 -8.23 -27.09
CA SER A 14 55.03 -9.12 -25.98
C SER A 14 54.88 -8.17 -24.79
N GLY A 15 53.70 -7.94 -24.23
CA GLY A 15 52.76 -8.95 -23.77
C GLY A 15 52.99 -9.15 -22.27
N CYS A 16 52.56 -8.18 -21.46
CA CYS A 16 52.37 -8.33 -20.01
C CYS A 16 50.96 -7.82 -19.67
N GLY A 17 49.97 -8.59 -20.11
CA GLY A 17 48.61 -8.52 -19.59
C GLY A 17 48.37 -9.76 -18.75
N ASN A 18 48.51 -9.64 -17.44
CA ASN A 18 47.75 -10.47 -16.51
C ASN A 18 46.84 -9.50 -15.77
N ALA A 19 45.75 -9.10 -16.43
CA ALA A 19 44.58 -8.63 -15.70
C ALA A 19 43.88 -9.89 -15.21
N ASP A 20 43.83 -10.09 -13.89
CA ASP A 20 43.01 -11.13 -13.28
C ASP A 20 41.55 -10.92 -13.72
N GLU A 21 41.12 -11.70 -14.70
CA GLU A 21 39.72 -11.80 -15.12
C GLU A 21 39.02 -12.78 -14.16
N GLY A 22 38.74 -12.27 -12.96
CA GLY A 22 38.03 -13.00 -11.91
C GLY A 22 37.01 -12.13 -11.19
N PRO A 23 36.07 -12.74 -10.45
CA PRO A 23 35.08 -12.03 -9.62
C PRO A 23 35.71 -11.13 -8.54
N ASP A 24 37.00 -11.32 -8.24
CA ASP A 24 37.78 -10.48 -7.32
C ASP A 24 38.36 -9.20 -7.96
N ARG A 25 38.07 -8.93 -9.24
CA ARG A 25 38.56 -7.70 -9.89
C ARG A 25 37.88 -6.46 -9.30
N PRO A 26 38.64 -5.44 -8.87
CA PRO A 26 38.05 -4.19 -8.39
C PRO A 26 37.32 -3.45 -9.53
N LEU A 27 36.09 -3.01 -9.27
CA LEU A 27 35.25 -2.29 -10.22
C LEU A 27 35.59 -0.80 -10.28
N ALA A 28 35.83 -0.20 -9.12
CA ALA A 28 36.21 1.20 -8.98
C ALA A 28 37.03 1.38 -7.70
N ARG A 29 37.80 2.47 -7.64
CA ARG A 29 38.59 2.84 -6.46
C ARG A 29 38.48 4.34 -6.23
N ALA A 30 38.17 4.75 -5.01
CA ALA A 30 38.23 6.13 -4.56
C ALA A 30 39.04 6.18 -3.27
N TYR A 31 40.18 6.89 -3.31
CA TYR A 31 41.13 6.95 -2.20
C TYR A 31 41.54 5.53 -1.74
N GLU A 32 41.33 5.20 -0.46
CA GLU A 32 41.64 3.88 0.11
C GLU A 32 40.50 2.86 -0.03
N GLN A 33 39.32 3.27 -0.51
CA GLN A 33 38.17 2.40 -0.66
C GLN A 33 38.10 1.78 -2.06
N VAL A 34 37.70 0.51 -2.13
CA VAL A 34 37.55 -0.26 -3.35
C VAL A 34 36.13 -0.78 -3.45
N LEU A 35 35.51 -0.60 -4.61
CA LEU A 35 34.19 -1.16 -4.92
C LEU A 35 34.37 -2.54 -5.57
N SER A 36 33.75 -3.56 -4.99
CA SER A 36 33.83 -4.94 -5.44
C SER A 36 32.61 -5.35 -6.28
N TRP A 37 32.71 -6.48 -6.98
CA TRP A 37 31.58 -7.09 -7.69
C TRP A 37 30.47 -7.59 -6.77
N ASP A 38 30.74 -7.88 -5.50
CA ASP A 38 29.73 -8.29 -4.53
C ASP A 38 28.85 -7.10 -4.13
N ASP A 39 29.45 -5.93 -3.92
CA ASP A 39 28.73 -4.69 -3.60
C ASP A 39 27.77 -4.30 -4.72
N LEU A 40 28.22 -4.43 -5.97
CA LEU A 40 27.42 -4.12 -7.15
C LEU A 40 26.22 -5.06 -7.31
N ARG A 41 26.39 -6.35 -6.99
CA ARG A 41 25.34 -7.38 -7.12
C ARG A 41 24.20 -7.19 -6.12
N GLN A 42 24.45 -6.56 -4.97
CA GLN A 42 23.39 -6.28 -4.00
C GLN A 42 22.44 -5.15 -4.44
N VAL A 43 22.85 -4.34 -5.43
CA VAL A 43 22.12 -3.13 -5.84
C VAL A 43 21.42 -3.29 -7.20
N ILE A 44 21.87 -4.24 -8.03
CA ILE A 44 21.27 -4.50 -9.34
C ILE A 44 20.15 -5.55 -9.19
N PRO A 45 18.91 -5.25 -9.60
CA PRO A 45 17.82 -6.23 -9.60
C PRO A 45 18.15 -7.46 -10.46
N PRO A 46 17.86 -8.68 -10.00
CA PRO A 46 18.19 -9.92 -10.72
C PRO A 46 17.41 -10.11 -12.03
N ASP A 47 16.34 -9.33 -12.25
CA ASP A 47 15.43 -9.37 -13.39
C ASP A 47 15.69 -8.27 -14.45
N ALA A 48 16.73 -7.45 -14.28
CA ALA A 48 17.07 -6.39 -15.21
C ALA A 48 17.63 -6.93 -16.55
N SER A 49 17.32 -6.25 -17.66
CA SER A 49 17.86 -6.58 -18.98
C SER A 49 19.36 -6.29 -19.05
N GLY A 50 20.14 -7.01 -19.87
CA GLY A 50 21.59 -6.83 -19.90
C GLY A 50 22.07 -5.40 -20.25
N ALA A 51 21.31 -4.66 -21.07
CA ALA A 51 21.61 -3.27 -21.40
C ALA A 51 21.27 -2.33 -20.22
N ASP A 52 20.13 -2.57 -19.55
CA ASP A 52 19.69 -1.78 -18.41
C ASP A 52 20.58 -2.03 -17.18
N SER A 53 20.97 -3.29 -16.92
CA SER A 53 21.91 -3.66 -15.86
C SER A 53 23.27 -2.98 -16.03
N ALA A 54 23.78 -2.88 -17.26
CA ALA A 54 25.05 -2.21 -17.55
C ALA A 54 24.96 -0.69 -17.32
N ALA A 55 23.85 -0.06 -17.72
CA ALA A 55 23.61 1.35 -17.47
C ALA A 55 23.45 1.65 -15.97
N MET A 56 22.69 0.84 -15.25
CA MET A 56 22.52 0.92 -13.79
C MET A 56 23.85 0.73 -13.07
N ALA A 57 24.67 -0.24 -13.50
CA ALA A 57 26.00 -0.46 -12.95
C ALA A 57 26.89 0.78 -13.10
N GLY A 58 26.94 1.35 -14.30
CA GLY A 58 27.71 2.57 -14.56
C GLY A 58 27.23 3.75 -13.70
N GLN A 59 25.92 3.92 -13.56
CA GLN A 59 25.35 5.00 -12.75
C GLN A 59 25.62 4.83 -11.25
N TYR A 60 25.56 3.59 -10.75
CA TYR A 60 25.88 3.26 -9.36
C TYR A 60 27.35 3.50 -9.05
N ILE A 61 28.26 3.03 -9.92
CA ILE A 61 29.71 3.24 -9.78
C ILE A 61 30.03 4.74 -9.70
N GLU A 62 29.44 5.54 -10.60
CA GLU A 62 29.64 6.99 -10.63
C GLU A 62 29.07 7.69 -9.38
N MET A 63 27.89 7.26 -8.91
CA MET A 63 27.32 7.74 -7.64
C MET A 63 28.24 7.42 -6.45
N TRP A 64 28.72 6.19 -6.36
CA TRP A 64 29.62 5.73 -5.31
C TRP A 64 30.92 6.53 -5.30
N LEU A 65 31.55 6.74 -6.46
CA LEU A 65 32.76 7.57 -6.59
C LEU A 65 32.53 9.01 -6.08
N ARG A 66 31.41 9.63 -6.45
CA ARG A 66 31.05 10.97 -5.97
C ARG A 66 30.82 11.01 -4.46
N GLN A 67 30.14 10.01 -3.89
CA GLN A 67 29.93 9.89 -2.45
C GLN A 67 31.25 9.77 -1.69
N GLN A 68 32.17 8.92 -2.16
CA GLN A 68 33.50 8.76 -1.54
C GLN A 68 34.31 10.06 -1.58
N ALA A 69 34.26 10.82 -2.68
CA ALA A 69 34.91 12.13 -2.76
C ALA A 69 34.33 13.16 -1.77
N ILE A 70 33.00 13.21 -1.63
CA ILE A 70 32.33 14.10 -0.67
C ILE A 70 32.65 13.67 0.78
N LEU A 71 32.59 12.36 1.07
CA LEU A 71 32.89 11.81 2.40
C LEU A 71 34.31 12.16 2.83
N HIS A 72 35.29 11.94 1.95
CA HIS A 72 36.68 12.29 2.21
C HIS A 72 36.85 13.78 2.55
N MET A 73 36.18 14.66 1.79
CA MET A 73 36.17 16.10 2.07
C MET A 73 35.48 16.44 3.40
N ALA A 74 34.40 15.75 3.77
CA ALA A 74 33.68 15.97 5.02
C ALA A 74 34.51 15.57 6.24
N GLU A 75 35.22 14.44 6.16
CA GLU A 75 36.13 13.95 7.20
C GLU A 75 37.32 14.89 7.42
N GLN A 76 37.90 15.42 6.33
CA GLN A 76 39.03 16.37 6.42
C GLN A 76 38.65 17.72 7.03
N ASN A 77 37.41 18.18 6.86
CA ASN A 77 36.97 19.51 7.30
C ASN A 77 36.40 19.55 8.73
N GLN A 78 36.66 18.53 9.57
CA GLN A 78 36.23 18.42 10.97
C GLN A 78 34.71 18.49 11.23
N VAL A 79 33.86 18.44 10.19
CA VAL A 79 32.39 18.35 10.37
C VAL A 79 32.02 17.11 11.21
N ALA A 80 32.78 16.02 11.05
CA ALA A 80 32.66 14.78 11.83
C ALA A 80 33.24 14.86 13.25
N GLY A 81 34.17 15.78 13.56
CA GLY A 81 34.81 15.88 14.88
C GLY A 81 33.94 16.48 15.99
N SER A 82 32.78 17.04 15.62
CA SER A 82 31.77 17.60 16.55
C SER A 82 30.64 16.64 16.90
N LEU A 83 30.57 15.50 16.20
CA LEU A 83 29.58 14.44 16.39
C LEU A 83 30.27 13.26 17.09
N ASP A 84 29.70 12.79 18.20
CA ASP A 84 30.08 11.49 18.76
C ASP A 84 29.47 10.38 17.89
N LEU A 85 30.00 10.25 16.68
CA LEU A 85 29.50 9.33 15.66
C LEU A 85 29.55 7.88 16.17
N GLU A 86 30.58 7.53 16.92
CA GLU A 86 30.73 6.19 17.48
C GLU A 86 29.61 5.90 18.50
N ALA A 87 29.31 6.81 19.42
CA ALA A 87 28.19 6.64 20.33
C ALA A 87 26.85 6.55 19.59
N GLN A 88 26.64 7.36 18.55
CA GLN A 88 25.42 7.30 17.74
C GLN A 88 25.27 5.98 16.98
N LEU A 89 26.36 5.46 16.41
CA LEU A 89 26.38 4.17 15.74
C LEU A 89 26.09 3.02 16.72
N GLU A 90 26.67 3.06 17.91
CA GLU A 90 26.39 2.07 18.95
C GLU A 90 24.95 2.14 19.45
N ASP A 91 24.38 3.32 19.66
CA ASP A 91 22.98 3.48 20.05
C ASP A 91 22.01 3.02 18.96
N TYR A 92 22.34 3.29 17.70
CA TYR A 92 21.59 2.78 16.56
C TYR A 92 21.67 1.25 16.48
N ARG A 93 22.88 0.67 16.64
CA ARG A 93 23.09 -0.78 16.68
C ARG A 93 22.26 -1.43 17.78
N ARG A 94 22.28 -0.88 19.00
CA ARG A 94 21.47 -1.37 20.12
C ARG A 94 19.99 -1.33 19.79
N SER A 95 19.50 -0.22 19.24
CA SER A 95 18.10 -0.05 18.87
C SER A 95 17.66 -1.08 17.82
N LEU A 96 18.49 -1.34 16.81
CA LEU A 96 18.21 -2.36 15.79
C LEU A 96 18.14 -3.77 16.36
N VAL A 97 19.07 -4.12 17.27
CA VAL A 97 19.08 -5.44 17.92
C VAL A 97 17.83 -5.65 18.77
N ILE A 98 17.45 -4.66 19.58
CA ILE A 98 16.24 -4.70 20.40
C ILE A 98 15.00 -4.82 19.52
N PHE A 99 14.89 -3.99 18.49
CA PHE A 99 13.77 -4.03 17.54
C PHE A 99 13.65 -5.39 16.84
N GLY A 100 14.77 -5.95 16.37
CA GLY A 100 14.78 -7.27 15.73
C GLY A 100 14.31 -8.38 16.67
N TYR A 101 14.72 -8.34 17.93
CA TYR A 101 14.25 -9.27 18.97
C TYR A 101 12.75 -9.11 19.25
N GLU A 102 12.27 -7.88 19.42
CA GLU A 102 10.85 -7.57 19.62
C GLU A 102 9.99 -8.06 18.46
N GLN A 103 10.43 -7.84 17.23
CA GLN A 103 9.69 -8.27 16.04
C GLN A 103 9.62 -9.80 15.95
N ALA A 104 10.74 -10.51 16.17
CA ALA A 104 10.77 -11.97 16.19
C ALA A 104 9.84 -12.55 17.28
N LEU A 105 9.75 -11.90 18.43
CA LEU A 105 8.84 -12.30 19.50
C LEU A 105 7.38 -12.11 19.11
N VAL A 106 7.03 -10.95 18.54
CA VAL A 106 5.68 -10.66 18.06
C VAL A 106 5.25 -11.71 17.04
N ASP A 107 6.12 -12.05 16.09
CA ASP A 107 5.81 -13.04 15.05
C ASP A 107 5.54 -14.44 15.63
N GLN A 108 6.15 -14.77 16.78
CA GLN A 108 5.99 -16.07 17.44
C GLN A 108 4.80 -16.13 18.41
N LYS A 109 4.51 -15.03 19.12
CA LYS A 109 3.62 -15.04 20.30
C LYS A 109 2.37 -14.19 20.16
N LEU A 110 2.24 -13.36 19.12
CA LEU A 110 1.06 -12.52 18.96
C LEU A 110 -0.19 -13.35 18.71
N ASP A 111 -1.18 -13.21 19.58
CA ASP A 111 -2.51 -13.76 19.35
C ASP A 111 -3.27 -12.92 18.31
N THR A 112 -3.40 -13.49 17.11
CA THR A 112 -4.09 -12.87 15.97
C THR A 112 -5.59 -13.18 15.90
N ALA A 113 -6.13 -13.93 16.87
CA ALA A 113 -7.54 -14.29 16.92
C ALA A 113 -8.38 -13.10 17.39
N VAL A 114 -8.96 -12.35 16.45
CA VAL A 114 -9.95 -11.31 16.72
C VAL A 114 -11.35 -11.84 16.37
N THR A 115 -12.22 -11.93 17.37
CA THR A 115 -13.59 -12.43 17.22
C THR A 115 -14.55 -11.32 16.81
N PRO A 116 -15.73 -11.65 16.25
CA PRO A 116 -16.77 -10.65 15.98
C PRO A 116 -17.22 -9.88 17.24
N ALA A 117 -17.27 -10.56 18.39
CA ALA A 117 -17.63 -9.96 19.67
C ALA A 117 -16.59 -8.91 20.13
N ASP A 118 -15.29 -9.16 19.94
CA ASP A 118 -14.24 -8.18 20.26
C ASP A 118 -14.41 -6.90 19.43
N VAL A 119 -14.75 -7.06 18.14
CA VAL A 119 -14.98 -5.94 17.22
C VAL A 119 -16.23 -5.15 17.62
N GLU A 120 -17.32 -5.82 17.95
CA GLU A 120 -18.57 -5.18 18.39
C GLU A 120 -18.41 -4.43 19.72
N ALA A 121 -17.69 -5.03 20.68
CA ALA A 121 -17.38 -4.40 21.95
C ALA A 121 -16.53 -3.14 21.74
N TYR A 122 -15.44 -3.25 20.97
CA TYR A 122 -14.58 -2.10 20.69
C TYR A 122 -15.33 -0.97 19.97
N TYR A 123 -16.14 -1.32 18.96
CA TYR A 123 -16.95 -0.35 18.23
C TYR A 123 -17.91 0.39 19.15
N THR A 124 -18.61 -0.32 20.04
CA THR A 124 -19.59 0.26 20.96
C THR A 124 -18.93 1.24 21.94
N ASP A 125 -17.75 0.88 22.47
CA ASP A 125 -17.02 1.72 23.41
C ASP A 125 -16.37 2.96 22.75
N HIS A 126 -16.18 2.92 21.42
CA HIS A 126 -15.43 3.94 20.67
C HIS A 126 -16.21 4.52 19.48
N GLN A 127 -17.55 4.46 19.49
CA GLN A 127 -18.39 4.99 18.39
C GLN A 127 -18.03 6.41 17.93
N PRO A 128 -17.68 7.36 18.82
CA PRO A 128 -17.28 8.71 18.40
C PRO A 128 -16.03 8.75 17.51
N ASN A 129 -15.19 7.71 17.54
CA ASN A 129 -13.99 7.63 16.70
C ASN A 129 -14.29 7.20 15.26
N PHE A 130 -15.53 6.76 14.98
CA PHE A 130 -15.93 6.19 13.70
C PHE A 130 -16.90 7.10 12.95
N GLU A 131 -16.64 8.40 12.87
CA GLU A 131 -17.48 9.32 12.11
C GLU A 131 -17.28 9.19 10.58
N LEU A 132 -18.39 9.21 9.84
CA LEU A 132 -18.39 9.18 8.38
C LEU A 132 -17.86 10.49 7.80
N LYS A 133 -16.79 10.40 7.01
CA LYS A 133 -16.20 11.56 6.31
C LYS A 133 -17.08 12.07 5.17
N GLU A 134 -17.91 11.22 4.59
CA GLU A 134 -18.88 11.54 3.55
C GLU A 134 -20.15 10.72 3.72
N ALA A 135 -21.25 11.15 3.08
CA ALA A 135 -22.50 10.41 3.13
C ALA A 135 -22.37 9.09 2.33
N VAL A 136 -22.97 8.04 2.86
CA VAL A 136 -22.97 6.69 2.26
C VAL A 136 -24.37 6.12 2.20
N LEU A 137 -24.60 5.21 1.26
CA LEU A 137 -25.87 4.53 1.08
C LEU A 137 -25.68 3.08 0.64
N ARG A 138 -26.74 2.28 0.80
CA ARG A 138 -26.92 0.99 0.15
C ARG A 138 -28.08 1.15 -0.82
N MET A 139 -27.90 0.75 -2.07
CA MET A 139 -28.93 0.95 -3.09
C MET A 139 -28.90 -0.11 -4.17
N ARG A 140 -30.03 -0.22 -4.88
CA ARG A 140 -30.15 -0.96 -6.13
C ARG A 140 -30.66 -0.03 -7.19
N TRP A 141 -30.13 -0.09 -8.40
CA TRP A 141 -30.63 0.77 -9.47
C TRP A 141 -30.44 0.16 -10.85
N PHE A 142 -31.21 0.69 -11.81
CA PHE A 142 -31.04 0.38 -13.22
C PHE A 142 -31.50 1.56 -14.07
N LYS A 143 -30.95 1.66 -15.29
CA LYS A 143 -31.32 2.67 -16.28
C LYS A 143 -31.99 2.02 -17.47
N VAL A 144 -33.18 2.51 -17.82
CA VAL A 144 -33.92 2.07 -19.01
C VAL A 144 -33.91 3.19 -20.03
N ASN A 145 -33.45 2.91 -21.25
CA ASN A 145 -33.53 3.83 -22.37
C ASN A 145 -34.77 3.50 -23.21
N GLU A 146 -35.94 4.01 -22.80
CA GLU A 146 -37.24 3.74 -23.45
C GLU A 146 -37.93 5.07 -23.80
N PRO A 147 -38.03 5.44 -25.09
CA PRO A 147 -38.71 6.67 -25.52
C PRO A 147 -40.24 6.58 -25.44
N ASP A 148 -40.84 5.39 -25.45
CA ASP A 148 -42.30 5.25 -25.29
C ASP A 148 -42.73 5.53 -23.85
N LYS A 149 -43.29 6.73 -23.65
CA LYS A 149 -43.81 7.20 -22.37
C LYS A 149 -44.88 6.28 -21.77
N ARG A 150 -45.66 5.56 -22.58
CA ARG A 150 -46.67 4.63 -22.06
C ARG A 150 -46.01 3.40 -21.44
N THR A 151 -45.02 2.85 -22.12
CA THR A 151 -44.23 1.71 -21.65
C THR A 151 -43.44 2.08 -20.39
N LEU A 152 -42.78 3.24 -20.40
CA LEU A 152 -42.07 3.78 -19.24
C LEU A 152 -42.99 3.96 -18.02
N ARG A 153 -44.19 4.53 -18.21
CA ARG A 153 -45.17 4.71 -17.13
C ARG A 153 -45.60 3.38 -16.49
N LYS A 154 -45.76 2.32 -17.29
CA LYS A 154 -46.08 0.98 -16.76
C LYS A 154 -44.94 0.42 -15.91
N MET A 155 -43.69 0.60 -16.35
CA MET A 155 -42.52 0.18 -15.55
C MET A 155 -42.40 0.96 -14.26
N THR A 156 -42.62 2.28 -14.31
CA THR A 156 -42.64 3.14 -13.12
C THR A 156 -43.65 2.65 -12.10
N ASP A 157 -44.86 2.32 -12.54
CA ASP A 157 -45.91 1.84 -11.65
C ASP A 157 -45.56 0.49 -11.02
N ARG A 158 -45.12 -0.49 -11.83
CA ARG A 158 -44.65 -1.80 -11.34
C ARG A 158 -43.50 -1.66 -10.35
N PHE A 159 -42.55 -0.78 -10.63
CA PHE A 159 -41.42 -0.56 -9.74
C PHE A 159 -41.85 0.02 -8.40
N LEU A 160 -42.65 1.09 -8.41
CA LEU A 160 -43.02 1.84 -7.21
C LEU A 160 -44.08 1.13 -6.36
N HIS A 161 -45.06 0.49 -6.99
CA HIS A 161 -46.26 -0.03 -6.33
C HIS A 161 -46.52 -1.51 -6.58
N GLY A 162 -45.76 -2.15 -7.48
CA GLY A 162 -46.03 -3.52 -7.88
C GLY A 162 -45.76 -4.53 -6.76
N ASP A 163 -46.54 -5.60 -6.79
CA ASP A 163 -46.34 -6.77 -5.95
C ASP A 163 -45.16 -7.63 -6.44
N VAL A 164 -44.98 -8.79 -5.80
CA VAL A 164 -43.87 -9.70 -6.11
C VAL A 164 -43.94 -10.19 -7.57
N ASP A 165 -45.13 -10.47 -8.08
CA ASP A 165 -45.30 -10.97 -9.46
C ASP A 165 -45.07 -9.85 -10.48
N GLU A 166 -45.54 -8.64 -10.20
CA GLU A 166 -45.32 -7.47 -11.06
C GLU A 166 -43.86 -7.02 -11.10
N LEU A 167 -43.14 -7.13 -9.98
CA LEU A 167 -41.70 -6.88 -9.91
C LEU A 167 -40.93 -7.97 -10.66
N HIS A 168 -41.33 -9.24 -10.54
CA HIS A 168 -40.73 -10.32 -11.32
C HIS A 168 -40.90 -10.12 -12.83
N GLU A 169 -42.10 -9.72 -13.27
CA GLU A 169 -42.36 -9.36 -14.67
C GLU A 169 -41.52 -8.18 -15.16
N LEU A 170 -41.24 -7.20 -14.28
CA LEU A 170 -40.31 -6.11 -14.58
C LEU A 170 -38.88 -6.64 -14.76
N GLU A 171 -38.39 -7.49 -13.86
CA GLU A 171 -37.06 -8.12 -13.96
C GLU A 171 -36.90 -8.94 -15.25
N LEU A 172 -37.91 -9.74 -15.59
CA LEU A 172 -37.94 -10.49 -16.86
C LEU A 172 -37.88 -9.56 -18.07
N TRP A 173 -38.58 -8.43 -18.02
CA TRP A 173 -38.52 -7.43 -19.08
C TRP A 173 -37.13 -6.81 -19.18
N LEU A 174 -36.50 -6.44 -18.06
CA LEU A 174 -35.14 -5.88 -18.03
C LEU A 174 -34.14 -6.86 -18.65
N ALA A 175 -34.19 -8.14 -18.24
CA ALA A 175 -33.32 -9.18 -18.76
C ALA A 175 -33.50 -9.38 -20.27
N ARG A 176 -34.75 -9.40 -20.78
CA ARG A 176 -35.04 -9.52 -22.22
C ARG A 176 -34.50 -8.36 -23.04
N ASN A 177 -34.40 -7.17 -22.45
CA ASN A 177 -33.90 -5.96 -23.10
C ASN A 177 -32.43 -5.67 -22.80
N GLY A 178 -31.73 -6.60 -22.14
CA GLY A 178 -30.31 -6.45 -21.81
C GLY A 178 -30.00 -5.35 -20.79
N VAL A 179 -30.98 -4.95 -19.97
CA VAL A 179 -30.78 -3.96 -18.91
C VAL A 179 -30.29 -4.67 -17.65
N THR A 180 -29.12 -4.26 -17.16
CA THR A 180 -28.53 -4.82 -15.94
C THR A 180 -28.98 -4.04 -14.71
N ILE A 181 -29.30 -4.77 -13.63
CA ILE A 181 -29.54 -4.18 -12.32
C ILE A 181 -28.20 -4.10 -11.58
N VAL A 182 -27.82 -2.89 -11.18
CA VAL A 182 -26.66 -2.65 -10.32
C VAL A 182 -27.10 -2.79 -8.87
N ASP A 183 -26.53 -3.76 -8.17
CA ASP A 183 -26.90 -4.10 -6.79
C ASP A 183 -25.75 -3.80 -5.81
N HIS A 184 -25.92 -2.69 -5.07
CA HIS A 184 -25.10 -2.29 -3.94
C HIS A 184 -25.89 -2.41 -2.62
N GLY A 185 -26.85 -3.35 -2.55
CA GLY A 185 -27.68 -3.55 -1.36
C GLY A 185 -26.95 -4.19 -0.17
N SER A 186 -25.81 -4.84 -0.43
CA SER A 186 -25.01 -5.54 0.58
C SER A 186 -23.79 -4.75 1.10
N SER A 187 -23.42 -3.67 0.41
CA SER A 187 -22.17 -2.93 0.65
C SER A 187 -22.44 -1.43 0.67
N TRP A 188 -21.81 -0.71 1.59
CA TRP A 188 -21.93 0.74 1.66
C TRP A 188 -21.17 1.42 0.53
N TYR A 189 -21.81 2.40 -0.09
CA TYR A 189 -21.28 3.14 -1.22
C TYR A 189 -21.33 4.65 -0.95
N PRO A 190 -20.26 5.40 -1.23
CA PRO A 190 -20.32 6.85 -1.19
C PRO A 190 -21.38 7.39 -2.16
N VAL A 191 -22.14 8.39 -1.70
CA VAL A 191 -23.18 9.04 -2.51
C VAL A 191 -22.59 9.65 -3.79
N THR A 192 -21.38 10.22 -3.68
CA THR A 192 -20.64 10.82 -4.78
C THR A 192 -20.28 9.79 -5.86
N THR A 193 -19.79 8.62 -5.44
CA THR A 193 -19.48 7.50 -6.34
C THR A 193 -20.73 6.97 -7.02
N ALA A 194 -21.82 6.78 -6.26
CA ALA A 194 -23.11 6.36 -6.80
C ALA A 194 -23.63 7.33 -7.89
N GLN A 195 -23.56 8.64 -7.64
CA GLN A 195 -23.98 9.66 -8.62
C GLN A 195 -23.14 9.62 -9.90
N ALA A 196 -21.82 9.44 -9.78
CA ALA A 196 -20.92 9.32 -10.91
C ALA A 196 -21.21 8.05 -11.72
N GLU A 197 -21.43 6.92 -11.06
CA GLU A 197 -21.73 5.63 -11.69
C GLU A 197 -23.07 5.67 -12.47
N MET A 198 -24.07 6.36 -11.93
CA MET A 198 -25.37 6.52 -12.60
C MET A 198 -25.34 7.48 -13.79
N GLU A 199 -24.27 8.28 -13.94
CA GLU A 199 -24.17 9.37 -14.93
C GLU A 199 -25.38 10.33 -14.88
N LEU A 200 -25.79 10.67 -13.66
CA LEU A 200 -26.75 11.74 -13.30
C LEU A 200 -26.62 13.00 -14.18
N PRO A 201 -27.51 13.35 -15.15
CA PRO A 201 -27.41 14.66 -15.81
C PRO A 201 -27.47 15.78 -14.78
N ALA A 202 -26.71 16.87 -14.97
CA ALA A 202 -26.63 17.97 -14.01
C ALA A 202 -28.00 18.57 -13.61
N VAL A 203 -28.96 18.56 -14.55
CA VAL A 203 -30.35 19.02 -14.36
C VAL A 203 -31.18 18.06 -13.48
N GLN A 204 -30.76 16.80 -13.37
CA GLN A 204 -31.38 15.74 -12.56
C GLN A 204 -30.61 15.48 -11.25
N GLN A 205 -29.63 16.31 -10.89
CA GLN A 205 -28.96 16.27 -9.59
C GLN A 205 -29.88 16.60 -8.39
N GLY A 206 -31.14 16.95 -8.64
CA GLY A 206 -32.19 17.07 -7.61
C GLY A 206 -32.77 15.74 -7.12
N VAL A 207 -32.23 14.61 -7.58
CA VAL A 207 -32.55 13.28 -7.04
C VAL A 207 -32.05 13.21 -5.61
N ASP A 208 -33.00 13.16 -4.68
CA ASP A 208 -32.69 13.04 -3.27
C ASP A 208 -32.33 11.59 -2.93
N LEU A 209 -31.04 11.28 -3.02
CA LEU A 209 -30.49 9.98 -2.60
C LEU A 209 -30.47 9.81 -1.08
N SER A 210 -30.77 10.86 -0.30
CA SER A 210 -30.97 10.73 1.15
C SER A 210 -32.33 10.13 1.50
N ARG A 211 -33.30 10.21 0.57
CA ARG A 211 -34.62 9.60 0.72
C ARG A 211 -34.53 8.09 0.50
N GLN A 212 -34.76 7.33 1.57
CA GLN A 212 -34.87 5.88 1.52
C GLN A 212 -36.13 5.42 0.76
N GLY A 213 -36.01 4.26 0.12
CA GLY A 213 -37.02 3.61 -0.70
C GLY A 213 -36.88 3.84 -2.20
N LYS A 214 -37.92 3.44 -2.92
CA LYS A 214 -37.99 3.46 -4.37
C LYS A 214 -38.30 4.84 -4.93
N GLN A 215 -37.57 5.24 -5.95
CA GLN A 215 -37.73 6.48 -6.70
C GLN A 215 -37.42 6.29 -8.18
N VAL A 216 -38.05 7.10 -9.03
CA VAL A 216 -37.85 7.06 -10.50
C VAL A 216 -37.53 8.46 -11.00
N VAL A 217 -36.47 8.55 -11.78
CA VAL A 217 -35.93 9.79 -12.34
C VAL A 217 -36.09 9.73 -13.85
N THR A 218 -37.02 10.50 -14.40
CA THR A 218 -37.33 10.47 -15.84
C THR A 218 -36.49 11.47 -16.62
N SER A 219 -36.02 11.08 -17.80
CA SER A 219 -35.40 11.92 -18.83
C SER A 219 -36.15 11.81 -20.15
N ASP A 220 -35.73 12.58 -21.15
CA ASP A 220 -36.33 12.58 -22.48
C ASP A 220 -36.17 11.23 -23.19
N ASN A 221 -35.08 10.50 -22.90
CA ASN A 221 -34.74 9.24 -23.56
C ASN A 221 -34.84 7.99 -22.66
N GLY A 222 -35.44 8.11 -21.47
CA GLY A 222 -35.51 6.98 -20.54
C GLY A 222 -35.76 7.37 -19.09
N ALA A 223 -35.45 6.46 -18.16
CA ALA A 223 -35.48 6.74 -16.73
C ALA A 223 -34.45 5.90 -15.94
N TRP A 224 -34.05 6.44 -14.80
CA TRP A 224 -33.35 5.71 -13.74
C TRP A 224 -34.36 5.27 -12.69
N PHE A 225 -34.27 4.01 -12.31
CA PHE A 225 -35.06 3.40 -11.25
C PHE A 225 -34.10 3.10 -10.12
N ILE A 226 -34.33 3.70 -8.95
CA ILE A 226 -33.40 3.69 -7.83
C ILE A 226 -34.17 3.24 -6.60
N ASP A 227 -33.63 2.28 -5.87
CA ASP A 227 -34.12 1.82 -4.59
C ASP A 227 -33.03 2.02 -3.54
N VAL A 228 -33.18 3.06 -2.72
CA VAL A 228 -32.25 3.36 -1.62
C VAL A 228 -32.66 2.51 -0.41
N VAL A 229 -31.90 1.44 -0.16
CA VAL A 229 -32.15 0.50 0.94
C VAL A 229 -31.83 1.14 2.28
N GLU A 230 -30.69 1.84 2.36
CA GLU A 230 -30.23 2.50 3.58
C GLU A 230 -29.40 3.74 3.23
N PHE A 231 -29.45 4.75 4.09
CA PHE A 231 -28.70 6.00 3.94
C PHE A 231 -28.12 6.43 5.27
N ARG A 232 -26.87 6.92 5.25
CA ARG A 232 -26.17 7.51 6.40
C ARG A 232 -25.56 8.84 5.97
N ALA A 233 -25.89 9.88 6.72
CA ALA A 233 -25.38 11.22 6.47
C ALA A 233 -23.89 11.35 6.80
N GLN A 234 -23.24 12.34 6.19
CA GLN A 234 -21.92 12.77 6.62
C GLN A 234 -21.92 13.15 8.10
N ASN A 235 -20.81 12.91 8.80
CA ASN A 235 -20.63 13.11 10.24
C ASN A 235 -21.54 12.25 11.13
N SER A 236 -22.30 11.31 10.56
CA SER A 236 -22.96 10.27 11.36
C SER A 236 -22.02 9.11 11.64
N ILE A 237 -22.39 8.22 12.57
CA ILE A 237 -21.55 7.08 12.94
C ILE A 237 -21.47 6.09 11.77
N SER A 238 -20.25 5.69 11.43
CA SER A 238 -19.94 4.73 10.39
C SER A 238 -20.51 3.36 10.75
N PRO A 239 -21.24 2.72 9.83
CA PRO A 239 -21.70 1.35 10.01
C PRO A 239 -20.55 0.39 10.33
N LEU A 240 -20.80 -0.54 11.26
CA LEU A 240 -19.79 -1.49 11.77
C LEU A 240 -19.08 -2.25 10.64
N ASP A 241 -19.81 -2.64 9.61
CA ASP A 241 -19.29 -3.39 8.47
C ASP A 241 -18.27 -2.60 7.64
N MET A 242 -18.34 -1.27 7.61
CA MET A 242 -17.33 -0.43 6.95
C MET A 242 -16.01 -0.37 7.73
N VAL A 243 -16.08 -0.33 9.06
CA VAL A 243 -14.91 -0.12 9.93
C VAL A 243 -14.38 -1.41 10.57
N ARG A 244 -14.99 -2.57 10.25
CA ARG A 244 -14.63 -3.87 10.82
C ARG A 244 -13.16 -4.23 10.60
N SER A 245 -12.61 -3.98 9.41
CA SER A 245 -11.20 -4.22 9.10
C SER A 245 -10.28 -3.34 9.93
N ASP A 246 -10.65 -2.07 10.08
CA ASP A 246 -9.86 -1.07 10.78
C ASP A 246 -9.83 -1.37 12.28
N ILE A 247 -10.98 -1.71 12.86
CA ILE A 247 -11.08 -2.15 14.26
C ILE A 247 -10.23 -3.39 14.49
N ARG A 248 -10.26 -4.38 13.58
CA ARG A 248 -9.41 -5.56 13.68
C ARG A 248 -7.93 -5.17 13.69
N ALA A 249 -7.51 -4.27 12.81
CA ALA A 249 -6.13 -3.79 12.78
C ALA A 249 -5.74 -3.05 14.07
N ILE A 250 -6.63 -2.22 14.62
CA ILE A 250 -6.43 -1.52 15.90
C ILE A 250 -6.23 -2.52 17.03
N LEU A 251 -7.12 -3.51 17.16
CA LEU A 251 -7.04 -4.54 18.22
C LEU A 251 -5.76 -5.36 18.13
N LEU A 252 -5.35 -5.75 16.91
CA LEU A 252 -4.08 -6.45 16.71
C LEU A 252 -2.88 -5.59 17.10
N ASN A 253 -2.90 -4.31 16.75
CA ASN A 253 -1.84 -3.37 17.11
C ASN A 253 -1.77 -3.16 18.64
N GLN A 254 -2.92 -3.05 19.31
CA GLN A 254 -2.97 -2.96 20.77
C GLN A 254 -2.37 -4.20 21.45
N ARG A 255 -2.72 -5.40 20.98
CA ARG A 255 -2.13 -6.66 21.47
C ARG A 255 -0.63 -6.74 21.21
N LYS A 256 -0.16 -6.29 20.04
CA LYS A 256 1.27 -6.20 19.73
C LYS A 256 2.00 -5.32 20.73
N LEU A 257 1.49 -4.12 20.98
CA LEU A 257 2.10 -3.17 21.93
C LEU A 257 2.12 -3.74 23.35
N GLN A 258 1.01 -4.34 23.79
CA GLN A 258 0.93 -4.95 25.12
C GLN A 258 1.95 -6.10 25.28
N LEU A 259 2.07 -6.98 24.28
CA LEU A 259 3.04 -8.09 24.30
C LEU A 259 4.49 -7.60 24.42
N ILE A 260 4.85 -6.52 23.73
CA ILE A 260 6.18 -5.92 23.80
C ILE A 260 6.44 -5.36 25.20
N GLU A 261 5.49 -4.60 25.74
CA GLU A 261 5.63 -4.00 27.07
C GLU A 261 5.71 -5.05 28.18
N ASP A 262 4.84 -6.07 28.15
CA ASP A 262 4.87 -7.18 29.11
C ASP A 262 6.21 -7.92 29.05
N MET A 263 6.75 -8.12 27.84
CA MET A 263 8.06 -8.74 27.66
C MET A 263 9.16 -7.87 28.27
N ARG A 264 9.21 -6.58 27.94
CA ARG A 264 10.24 -5.66 28.49
C ARG A 264 10.22 -5.67 30.01
N ALA A 265 9.02 -5.58 30.60
CA ALA A 265 8.84 -5.66 32.03
C ALA A 265 9.34 -6.99 32.61
N SER A 266 9.01 -8.11 31.96
CA SER A 266 9.44 -9.44 32.41
C SER A 266 10.96 -9.65 32.34
N VAL A 267 11.60 -9.22 31.24
CA VAL A 267 13.06 -9.33 31.05
C VAL A 267 13.78 -8.50 32.09
N TYR A 268 13.31 -7.27 32.34
CA TYR A 268 13.90 -6.40 33.35
C TYR A 268 13.72 -6.98 34.77
N ALA A 269 12.52 -7.45 35.12
CA ALA A 269 12.25 -8.05 36.42
C ALA A 269 13.12 -9.28 36.68
N GLN A 270 13.26 -10.15 35.67
CA GLN A 270 14.10 -11.35 35.76
C GLN A 270 15.58 -11.00 35.93
N ALA A 271 16.08 -9.99 35.21
CA ALA A 271 17.46 -9.54 35.36
C ALA A 271 17.74 -8.95 36.75
N ILE A 272 16.76 -8.26 37.37
CA ILE A 272 16.86 -7.78 38.75
C ILE A 272 16.88 -8.97 39.73
N GLU A 273 15.98 -9.95 39.55
CA GLU A 273 15.89 -11.14 40.40
C GLU A 273 17.18 -11.96 40.38
N ASN A 274 17.76 -12.15 39.19
CA ASN A 274 19.02 -12.84 39.00
C ASN A 274 20.25 -12.03 39.45
N LYS A 275 20.07 -10.74 39.79
CA LYS A 275 21.15 -9.78 40.07
C LYS A 275 22.09 -9.54 38.88
N ASP A 276 21.58 -9.67 37.66
CA ASP A 276 22.29 -9.35 36.42
C ASP A 276 22.34 -7.83 36.17
N VAL A 277 21.42 -7.07 36.79
CA VAL A 277 21.40 -5.60 36.73
C VAL A 277 21.34 -5.00 38.13
N GLU A 278 22.07 -3.91 38.33
CA GLU A 278 22.10 -3.16 39.58
C GLU A 278 22.11 -1.65 39.31
N ARG A 279 21.48 -0.89 40.21
CA ARG A 279 21.45 0.57 40.14
C ARG A 279 22.42 1.14 41.16
N PHE A 280 23.44 1.83 40.68
CA PHE A 280 24.27 2.69 41.51
C PHE A 280 23.59 4.06 41.70
N VAL A 281 23.56 4.55 42.94
CA VAL A 281 23.08 5.91 43.25
C VAL A 281 24.26 6.88 42.98
N PRO A 282 24.01 8.06 42.38
CA PRO A 282 25.06 9.05 42.11
C PRO A 282 25.80 9.53 43.37
#